data_AF-A0A4U0NCX9-F1
#
_entry.id   AF-A0A4U0NCX9-F1
#
_cell.length_a   1.000
_cell.length_b   1.000
_cell.length_c   1.000
_cell.angle_alpha   90.00
_cell.angle_beta   90.00
_cell.angle_gamma   90.00
#
_symmetry.space_group_name_H-M   'P 1'
#
loop_
_entity.id
_entity.type
_entity.pdbx_description
1 polymer ?
#
loop_
_entity_poly.entity_id
_entity_poly.type
_entity_poly.pdbx_seq_one_letter_code
_entity_poly.pdbx_strand_id
1 'polypeptide(L)'
;MKELENPVFIDPTTDEGFKWLFGDKINLINFLNIIFRSLKVIVDLTYRDTERVGAAEDIGTVIFDLMVETSTGQEIIIEMQTSRHSNLKKRMLYYASKVISDKAPHGDRRGWAYSLPEVYTIVLMDGFHMPDSSSRDHLHDICLCNRDSGEIFC
;
A
#
# COMPACT_ATOMS: atom_id res chain seq x y z
N MET A 1 -38.18 -5.98 -29.30
CA MET A 1 -37.46 -6.51 -28.13
C MET A 1 -35.99 -6.15 -28.35
N LYS A 2 -35.42 -5.18 -27.63
CA LYS A 2 -33.97 -4.95 -27.67
C LYS A 2 -33.33 -6.12 -26.93
N GLU A 3 -32.43 -6.84 -27.57
CA GLU A 3 -31.55 -7.78 -26.86
C GLU A 3 -30.85 -6.98 -25.76
N LEU A 4 -30.99 -7.41 -24.51
CA LEU A 4 -30.10 -6.90 -23.46
C LEU A 4 -28.72 -7.43 -23.80
N GLU A 5 -27.83 -6.56 -24.29
CA GLU A 5 -26.41 -6.85 -24.35
C GLU A 5 -25.96 -7.32 -22.96
N ASN A 6 -25.34 -8.50 -22.91
CA ASN A 6 -24.80 -9.00 -21.65
C ASN A 6 -23.81 -7.97 -21.13
N PRO A 7 -23.97 -7.48 -19.88
CA PRO A 7 -23.03 -6.52 -19.32
C PRO A 7 -21.63 -7.13 -19.28
N VAL A 8 -20.66 -6.39 -19.80
CA VAL A 8 -19.24 -6.75 -19.73
C VAL A 8 -18.72 -6.29 -18.37
N PHE A 9 -18.22 -7.22 -17.57
CA PHE A 9 -17.59 -6.94 -16.29
C PHE A 9 -16.08 -7.02 -16.42
N ILE A 10 -15.39 -6.22 -15.61
CA ILE A 10 -13.94 -6.24 -15.47
C ILE A 10 -13.62 -6.87 -14.12
N ASP A 11 -12.71 -7.83 -14.11
CA ASP A 11 -12.19 -8.44 -12.89
C ASP A 11 -11.11 -7.55 -12.28
N PRO A 12 -11.33 -6.92 -11.11
CA PRO A 12 -10.38 -6.00 -10.50
C PRO A 12 -9.12 -6.69 -9.95
N THR A 13 -9.08 -8.03 -9.90
CA THR A 13 -7.90 -8.80 -9.47
C THR A 13 -6.90 -9.02 -10.60
N THR A 14 -7.30 -8.75 -11.85
CA THR A 14 -6.41 -8.75 -13.01
C THR A 14 -5.62 -7.45 -13.07
N ASP A 15 -4.41 -7.48 -13.64
CA ASP A 15 -3.59 -6.28 -13.83
C ASP A 15 -4.33 -5.19 -14.61
N GLU A 16 -5.03 -5.56 -15.69
CA GLU A 16 -5.84 -4.64 -16.48
C GLU A 16 -6.99 -4.02 -15.66
N GLY A 17 -7.73 -4.85 -14.91
CA GLY A 17 -8.85 -4.39 -14.11
C GLY A 17 -8.43 -3.54 -12.93
N PHE A 18 -7.33 -3.89 -12.28
CA PHE A 18 -6.73 -3.11 -11.21
C PHE A 18 -6.30 -1.72 -11.70
N LYS A 19 -5.60 -1.67 -12.86
CA LYS A 19 -5.22 -0.39 -13.51
C LYS A 19 -6.42 0.41 -13.96
N TRP A 20 -7.48 -0.23 -14.44
CA TRP A 20 -8.72 0.46 -14.79
C TRP A 20 -9.39 1.08 -13.57
N LEU A 21 -9.50 0.32 -12.48
CA LEU A 21 -10.18 0.76 -11.26
C LEU A 21 -9.39 1.87 -10.56
N PHE A 22 -8.10 1.66 -10.34
CA PHE A 22 -7.25 2.54 -9.54
C PHE A 22 -6.38 3.49 -10.36
N GLY A 23 -6.43 3.45 -11.70
CA GLY A 23 -5.91 4.50 -12.56
C GLY A 23 -6.78 5.76 -12.51
N ASP A 24 -8.08 5.61 -12.24
CA ASP A 24 -8.95 6.73 -11.90
C ASP A 24 -8.66 7.18 -10.46
N LYS A 25 -8.13 8.40 -10.36
CA LYS A 25 -7.75 9.03 -9.09
C LYS A 25 -8.93 9.17 -8.12
N ILE A 26 -10.15 9.41 -8.61
CA ILE A 26 -11.33 9.55 -7.76
C ILE A 26 -11.70 8.21 -7.13
N ASN A 27 -11.66 7.13 -7.92
CA ASN A 27 -11.92 5.79 -7.42
C ASN A 27 -10.91 5.39 -6.35
N LEU A 28 -9.63 5.68 -6.60
CA LEU A 28 -8.56 5.40 -5.64
C LEU A 28 -8.73 6.18 -4.33
N ILE A 29 -9.01 7.48 -4.40
CA ILE A 29 -9.25 8.32 -3.21
C ILE A 29 -10.44 7.78 -2.40
N ASN A 30 -11.55 7.45 -3.07
CA ASN A 30 -12.73 6.89 -2.41
C ASN A 30 -12.42 5.56 -1.73
N PHE A 31 -11.71 4.68 -2.43
CA PHE A 31 -11.27 3.40 -1.89
C PHE A 31 -10.41 3.58 -0.63
N LEU A 32 -9.38 4.43 -0.70
CA LEU A 32 -8.49 4.70 0.43
C LEU A 32 -9.24 5.27 1.64
N ASN A 33 -10.17 6.21 1.42
CA ASN A 33 -10.97 6.77 2.50
C ASN A 33 -11.88 5.74 3.19
N ILE A 34 -12.39 4.74 2.45
CA ILE A 34 -13.12 3.61 3.03
C ILE A 34 -12.19 2.75 3.89
N ILE A 35 -10.99 2.43 3.38
CA ILE A 35 -10.01 1.60 4.10
C ILE A 35 -9.52 2.29 5.37
N PHE A 36 -9.26 3.59 5.33
CA PHE A 36 -8.77 4.33 6.48
C PHE A 36 -9.83 4.60 7.56
N ARG A 37 -11.13 4.35 7.31
CA ARG A 37 -12.20 4.41 8.32
C ARG A 37 -12.14 5.65 9.24
N SER A 38 -11.90 6.82 8.65
CA SER A 38 -11.74 8.11 9.35
C SER A 38 -10.46 8.30 10.17
N LEU A 39 -9.53 7.33 10.22
CA LEU A 39 -8.18 7.56 10.71
C LEU A 39 -7.51 8.69 9.93
N LYS A 40 -7.76 8.74 8.62
CA LYS A 40 -7.31 9.78 7.70
C LYS A 40 -8.36 10.08 6.64
N VAL A 41 -8.32 11.31 6.15
CA VAL A 41 -9.11 11.75 4.99
C VAL A 41 -8.12 12.16 3.91
N ILE A 42 -8.05 11.36 2.86
CA ILE A 42 -7.27 11.65 1.66
C ILE A 42 -8.11 12.59 0.79
N VAL A 43 -7.62 13.81 0.62
CA VAL A 43 -8.26 14.83 -0.22
C VAL A 43 -7.69 14.78 -1.64
N ASP A 44 -6.38 14.53 -1.74
CA ASP A 44 -5.68 14.46 -3.02
C ASP A 44 -4.44 13.55 -2.93
N LEU A 45 -3.98 13.05 -4.07
CA LEU A 45 -2.79 12.22 -4.20
C LEU A 45 -2.11 12.37 -5.56
N THR A 46 -0.86 11.98 -5.66
CA THR A 46 -0.08 11.95 -6.91
C THR A 46 0.50 10.56 -7.10
N TYR A 47 0.33 9.99 -8.30
CA TYR A 47 0.95 8.72 -8.66
C TYR A 47 2.46 8.84 -8.68
N ARG A 48 3.13 7.85 -8.10
CA ARG A 48 4.59 7.75 -8.03
C ARG A 48 5.07 6.61 -8.92
N ASP A 49 6.34 6.67 -9.28
CA ASP A 49 7.01 5.55 -9.93
C ASP A 49 6.98 4.32 -9.01
N THR A 50 6.56 3.19 -9.58
CA THR A 50 6.46 1.93 -8.86
C THR A 50 7.78 1.16 -8.83
N GLU A 51 8.73 1.53 -9.70
CA GLU A 51 10.06 0.95 -9.69
C GLU A 51 10.93 1.60 -8.62
N ARG A 52 11.42 0.79 -7.67
CA ARG A 52 12.43 1.20 -6.69
C ARG A 52 13.67 0.35 -6.85
N VAL A 53 14.67 0.94 -7.51
CA VAL A 53 15.99 0.35 -7.67
C VAL A 53 16.66 0.25 -6.29
N GLY A 54 17.17 -0.94 -5.95
CA GLY A 54 17.97 -1.13 -4.75
C GLY A 54 19.25 -0.31 -4.81
N ALA A 55 19.74 0.13 -3.63
CA ALA A 55 20.94 0.96 -3.57
C ALA A 55 22.24 0.21 -3.91
N ALA A 56 22.18 -1.11 -4.14
CA ALA A 56 23.30 -1.97 -4.53
C ALA A 56 22.82 -2.99 -5.58
N GLU A 57 23.71 -3.38 -6.50
CA GLU A 57 23.41 -4.33 -7.60
C GLU A 57 22.82 -5.68 -7.12
N ASP A 58 23.13 -6.09 -5.89
CA ASP A 58 22.67 -7.34 -5.28
C ASP A 58 21.27 -7.24 -4.64
N ILE A 59 20.79 -6.01 -4.41
CA ILE A 59 19.49 -5.73 -3.79
C ILE A 59 18.52 -5.51 -4.94
N GLY A 60 17.99 -6.61 -5.48
CA GLY A 60 17.12 -6.58 -6.66
C GLY A 60 16.01 -5.52 -6.61
N THR A 61 15.62 -5.04 -7.78
CA THR A 61 14.57 -4.03 -7.95
C THR A 61 13.25 -4.49 -7.32
N VAL A 62 12.66 -3.62 -6.51
CA VAL A 62 11.28 -3.81 -6.02
C VAL A 62 10.36 -3.05 -6.95
N ILE A 63 9.36 -3.73 -7.50
CA ILE A 63 8.33 -3.13 -8.34
C ILE A 63 7.01 -3.29 -7.60
N PHE A 64 6.33 -2.17 -7.36
CA PHE A 64 5.01 -2.15 -6.76
C PHE A 64 3.91 -2.19 -7.82
N ASP A 65 2.71 -2.66 -7.46
CA ASP A 65 1.56 -2.57 -8.37
C ASP A 65 1.10 -1.11 -8.51
N LEU A 66 1.05 -0.39 -7.38
CA LEU A 66 0.67 1.01 -7.32
C LEU A 66 1.32 1.73 -6.14
N MET A 67 1.85 2.92 -6.39
CA MET A 67 2.42 3.80 -5.38
C MET A 67 1.89 5.22 -5.56
N VAL A 68 1.47 5.84 -4.47
CA VAL A 68 0.95 7.21 -4.46
C VAL A 68 1.48 8.00 -3.27
N GLU A 69 1.66 9.30 -3.46
CA GLU A 69 1.98 10.26 -2.40
C GLU A 69 0.76 11.17 -2.19
N THR A 70 0.27 11.27 -0.96
CA THR A 70 -0.88 12.14 -0.64
C THR A 70 -0.45 13.61 -0.66
N SER A 71 -1.41 14.53 -0.74
CA SER A 71 -1.12 15.98 -0.62
C SER A 71 -0.53 16.40 0.73
N THR A 72 -0.67 15.57 1.76
CA THR A 72 -0.08 15.77 3.10
C THR A 72 1.25 15.04 3.29
N GLY A 73 1.80 14.43 2.23
CA GLY A 73 3.15 13.84 2.22
C GLY A 73 3.25 12.41 2.74
N GLN A 74 2.13 11.71 2.94
CA GLN A 74 2.15 10.28 3.22
C GLN A 74 2.42 9.48 1.95
N GLU A 75 3.14 8.38 2.10
CA GLU A 75 3.36 7.42 1.02
C GLU A 75 2.44 6.21 1.21
N ILE A 76 1.78 5.80 0.14
CA ILE A 76 0.87 4.65 0.16
C ILE A 76 1.27 3.69 -0.96
N ILE A 77 1.64 2.48 -0.56
CA ILE A 77 1.91 1.34 -1.44
C ILE A 77 0.65 0.49 -1.46
N ILE A 78 0.19 0.09 -2.64
CA ILE A 78 -0.99 -0.77 -2.81
C ILE A 78 -0.59 -1.95 -3.69
N GLU A 79 -0.78 -3.15 -3.17
CA GLU A 79 -0.40 -4.42 -3.81
C GLU A 79 -1.62 -5.33 -3.96
N MET A 80 -1.76 -6.00 -5.10
CA MET A 80 -2.72 -7.07 -5.34
C MET A 80 -2.01 -8.43 -5.26
N GLN A 81 -2.43 -9.26 -4.32
CA GLN A 81 -1.83 -10.56 -4.09
C GLN A 81 -2.86 -11.67 -4.32
N THR A 82 -2.69 -12.42 -5.41
CA THR A 82 -3.57 -13.55 -5.82
C THR A 82 -2.99 -14.91 -5.42
N SER A 83 -1.76 -14.92 -4.88
CA SER A 83 -1.01 -16.12 -4.52
C SER A 83 -0.52 -16.08 -3.07
N ARG A 84 -0.58 -17.22 -2.37
CA ARG A 84 -0.12 -17.31 -0.98
C ARG A 84 1.41 -17.21 -0.90
N HIS A 85 1.90 -16.31 -0.05
CA HIS A 85 3.31 -16.22 0.34
C HIS A 85 3.46 -16.35 1.85
N SER A 86 4.26 -17.31 2.31
CA SER A 86 4.53 -17.54 3.74
C SER A 86 5.20 -16.35 4.43
N ASN A 87 5.97 -15.55 3.68
CA ASN A 87 6.70 -14.39 4.21
C ASN A 87 6.01 -13.04 3.92
N LEU A 88 4.71 -13.02 3.62
CA LEU A 88 3.98 -11.80 3.23
C LEU A 88 4.24 -10.63 4.19
N LYS A 89 4.05 -10.83 5.50
CA LYS A 89 4.29 -9.78 6.53
C LYS A 89 5.70 -9.21 6.48
N LYS A 90 6.71 -10.08 6.35
CA LYS A 90 8.12 -9.67 6.30
C LYS A 90 8.42 -8.90 5.01
N ARG A 91 7.83 -9.30 3.89
CA ARG A 91 7.94 -8.63 2.60
C ARG A 91 7.34 -7.22 2.66
N MET A 92 6.14 -7.07 3.23
CA MET A 92 5.49 -5.76 3.40
C MET A 92 6.28 -4.84 4.33
N LEU A 93 6.80 -5.39 5.44
CA LEU A 93 7.69 -4.63 6.34
C LEU A 93 8.95 -4.15 5.61
N TYR A 94 9.56 -5.00 4.78
CA TYR A 94 10.71 -4.63 3.96
C TYR A 94 10.37 -3.52 2.96
N TYR A 95 9.21 -3.59 2.30
CA TYR A 95 8.74 -2.58 1.36
C TYR A 95 8.51 -1.22 2.02
N ALA A 96 7.78 -1.19 3.14
CA ALA A 96 7.58 0.03 3.92
C ALA A 96 8.94 0.62 4.36
N SER A 97 9.85 -0.21 4.87
CA SER A 97 11.18 0.22 5.30
C SER A 97 12.02 0.82 4.17
N LYS A 98 11.90 0.26 2.96
CA LYS A 98 12.59 0.76 1.77
C LYS A 98 12.07 2.14 1.38
N VAL A 99 10.75 2.34 1.38
CA VAL A 99 10.15 3.66 1.09
C VAL A 99 10.54 4.70 2.13
N ILE A 100 10.55 4.33 3.42
CA ILE A 100 11.03 5.18 4.50
C ILE A 100 12.49 5.58 4.27
N SER A 101 13.36 4.61 3.93
CA SER A 101 14.77 4.85 3.69
C SER A 101 15.02 5.77 2.50
N ASP A 102 14.23 5.64 1.43
CA ASP A 102 14.38 6.46 0.22
C ASP A 102 13.98 7.94 0.45
N LYS A 103 13.18 8.22 1.49
CA LYS A 103 12.78 9.59 1.86
C LYS A 103 13.80 10.28 2.79
N ALA A 104 14.75 9.53 3.34
CA ALA A 104 15.80 10.13 4.16
C ALA A 104 16.68 11.04 3.29
N PRO A 105 16.95 12.29 3.72
CA PRO A 105 17.76 13.20 2.93
C PRO A 105 19.22 12.75 2.84
N HIS A 106 19.86 13.06 1.72
CA HIS A 106 21.31 12.96 1.57
C HIS A 106 21.98 14.10 2.34
N GLY A 107 22.51 13.81 3.53
CA GLY A 107 23.12 14.83 4.40
C GLY A 107 22.14 15.42 5.40
N ASP A 108 22.63 16.33 6.25
CA ASP A 108 21.89 17.02 7.32
C ASP A 108 20.93 16.13 8.16
N ARG A 109 21.43 14.95 8.57
CA ARG A 109 20.66 14.04 9.43
C ARG A 109 20.27 14.67 10.77
N ARG A 110 21.10 15.61 11.27
CA ARG A 110 20.82 16.34 12.52
C ARG A 110 19.66 17.31 12.35
N GLY A 111 19.62 18.08 11.27
CA GLY A 111 18.51 19.00 10.97
C GLY A 111 17.21 18.28 10.62
N TRP A 112 17.29 17.16 9.91
CA TRP A 112 16.12 16.33 9.60
C TRP A 112 15.51 15.64 10.83
N ALA A 113 16.34 15.33 11.83
CA ALA A 113 15.93 14.77 13.13
C ALA A 113 15.01 13.54 13.04
N TYR A 114 15.14 12.72 11.98
CA TYR A 114 14.27 11.57 11.72
C TYR A 114 12.80 11.93 11.59
N SER A 115 12.49 13.06 10.94
CA SER A 115 11.13 13.39 10.52
C SER A 115 10.67 12.43 9.41
N LEU A 116 10.23 11.23 9.82
CA LEU A 116 9.78 10.18 8.92
C LEU A 116 8.37 10.50 8.40
N PRO A 117 8.10 10.37 7.09
CA PRO A 117 6.74 10.40 6.60
C PRO A 117 5.98 9.15 7.08
N GLU A 118 4.68 9.27 7.26
CA GLU A 118 3.83 8.09 7.45
C GLU A 118 3.81 7.28 6.15
N VAL A 119 4.08 5.98 6.27
CA VAL A 119 4.09 5.06 5.13
C VAL A 119 3.08 3.95 5.38
N TYR A 120 2.17 3.76 4.43
CA TYR A 120 1.15 2.73 4.45
C TYR A 120 1.43 1.69 3.38
N THR A 121 1.29 0.41 3.73
CA THR A 121 1.31 -0.69 2.78
C THR A 121 -0.02 -1.43 2.86
N ILE A 122 -0.83 -1.27 1.82
CA ILE A 122 -2.15 -1.87 1.69
C ILE A 122 -2.03 -3.08 0.77
N VAL A 123 -2.38 -4.26 1.27
CA VAL A 123 -2.36 -5.49 0.48
C VAL A 123 -3.78 -5.99 0.30
N LEU A 124 -4.23 -6.04 -0.95
CA LEU A 124 -5.47 -6.68 -1.34
C LEU A 124 -5.17 -8.16 -1.59
N MET A 125 -5.83 -9.05 -0.84
CA MET A 125 -5.59 -10.49 -0.94
C MET A 125 -6.80 -11.18 -1.57
N ASP A 126 -6.56 -11.93 -2.64
CA ASP A 126 -7.58 -12.75 -3.30
C ASP A 126 -7.28 -14.25 -3.14
N GLY A 127 -8.31 -15.04 -2.84
CA GLY A 127 -8.20 -16.50 -2.72
C GLY A 127 -7.50 -17.03 -1.46
N PHE A 128 -7.06 -16.16 -0.52
CA PHE A 128 -6.47 -16.60 0.74
C PHE A 128 -6.62 -15.61 1.91
N HIS A 129 -6.45 -16.13 3.12
CA HIS A 129 -6.45 -15.34 4.35
C HIS A 129 -5.04 -14.91 4.75
N MET A 130 -4.97 -13.85 5.55
CA MET A 130 -3.72 -13.38 6.13
C MET A 130 -2.95 -14.52 6.81
N PRO A 131 -1.67 -14.75 6.47
CA PRO A 131 -0.86 -15.77 7.14
C PRO A 131 -0.81 -15.56 8.65
N ASP A 132 -0.87 -16.66 9.40
CA ASP A 132 -0.87 -16.69 10.87
C ASP A 132 -2.03 -15.93 11.53
N SER A 133 -3.11 -15.64 10.79
CA SER A 133 -4.35 -15.13 11.39
C SER A 133 -5.25 -16.29 11.79
N SER A 134 -5.67 -16.32 13.06
CA SER A 134 -6.74 -17.21 13.53
C SER A 134 -8.13 -16.63 13.27
N SER A 135 -8.24 -15.35 12.89
CA SER A 135 -9.50 -14.69 12.60
C SER A 135 -9.86 -14.79 11.12
N ARG A 136 -11.18 -14.83 10.84
CA ARG A 136 -11.75 -14.74 9.49
C ARG A 136 -12.03 -13.28 9.09
N ASP A 137 -11.36 -12.33 9.73
CA ASP A 137 -11.55 -10.92 9.43
C ASP A 137 -11.07 -10.62 8.01
N HIS A 138 -11.72 -9.66 7.36
CA HIS A 138 -11.39 -9.23 6.01
C HIS A 138 -10.42 -8.04 5.98
N LEU A 139 -10.31 -7.31 7.10
CA LEU A 139 -9.36 -6.20 7.25
C LEU A 139 -8.44 -6.50 8.43
N HIS A 140 -7.14 -6.45 8.16
CA HIS A 140 -6.09 -6.61 9.16
C HIS A 140 -5.29 -5.32 9.24
N ASP A 141 -5.47 -4.57 10.33
CA ASP A 141 -4.69 -3.36 10.62
C ASP A 141 -3.49 -3.73 11.49
N ILE A 142 -2.29 -3.44 11.01
CA ILE A 142 -1.03 -3.83 11.64
C ILE A 142 -0.12 -2.62 11.68
N CYS A 143 0.36 -2.28 12.88
CA CYS A 143 1.23 -1.14 13.12
C CYS A 143 2.40 -1.50 14.03
N LEU A 144 3.44 -0.65 14.03
CA LEU A 144 4.45 -0.66 15.08
C LEU A 144 3.82 -0.02 16.32
N CYS A 145 3.93 -0.68 17.47
CA CYS A 145 3.39 -0.16 18.73
C CYS A 145 4.30 -0.49 19.90
N ASN A 146 4.16 0.30 20.97
CA ASN A 146 4.68 -0.05 22.29
C ASN A 146 3.98 -1.34 22.76
N ARG A 147 4.78 -2.34 23.15
CA ARG A 147 4.26 -3.67 23.51
C ARG A 147 3.49 -3.69 24.83
N ASP A 148 3.82 -2.80 25.76
CA ASP A 148 3.20 -2.77 27.09
C ASP A 148 1.91 -1.93 27.07
N SER A 149 1.96 -0.75 26.44
CA SER A 149 0.80 0.16 26.39
C SER A 149 -0.12 -0.10 25.20
N GLY A 150 0.35 -0.75 24.14
CA GLY A 150 -0.36 -0.85 22.86
C GLY A 150 -0.41 0.47 22.08
N GLU A 151 0.24 1.53 22.58
CA GLU A 151 0.30 2.83 21.92
C GLU A 151 1.04 2.71 20.58
N ILE A 152 0.39 3.18 19.52
CA ILE A 152 0.97 3.14 18.17
C ILE A 152 2.18 4.06 18.13
N PHE A 153 3.26 3.56 17.56
CA PHE A 153 4.43 4.37 17.23
C PHE A 153 4.08 5.13 15.94
N CYS A 154 4.22 6.46 15.97
CA CYS A 154 3.78 7.46 14.98
C CYS A 154 2.36 8.00 15.23
#